data_AF-A0A109MZ49-F1
#
_entry.id   AF-A0A109MZ49-F1
#
_cell.length_a   1.000
_cell.length_b   1.000
_cell.length_c   1.000
_cell.angle_alpha   90.00
_cell.angle_beta   90.00
_cell.angle_gamma   90.00
#
_symmetry.space_group_name_H-M   'P 1'
#
loop_
_entity.id
_entity.type
_entity.pdbx_description
1 polymer ?
#
loop_
_entity_poly.entity_id
_entity_poly.type
_entity_poly.pdbx_seq_one_letter_code
_entity_poly.pdbx_strand_id
1 'polypeptide(L)' 'MLSNIGFPGLIVILLLALVVFGPNKLPQIGRAVGTSLREFKDATKGITEEIQEEFKEDVETARKESAK' A
#
# COMPACT_ATOMS: atom_id res chain seq x y z
N MET A 1 5.60 32.82 -1.11
CA MET A 1 7.07 32.70 -0.98
C MET A 1 7.55 31.25 -0.95
N LEU A 2 6.88 30.34 -0.22
CA LEU A 2 7.23 28.91 -0.20
C LEU A 2 6.84 28.13 -1.49
N SER A 3 5.79 28.53 -2.21
CA SER A 3 5.37 27.84 -3.45
C SER A 3 6.31 28.04 -4.66
N ASN A 4 7.27 28.98 -4.58
CA ASN A 4 8.32 29.15 -5.59
C ASN A 4 9.53 28.24 -5.32
N ILE A 5 9.54 27.57 -4.15
CA ILE A 5 10.52 26.57 -3.79
C ILE A 5 10.02 25.24 -4.35
N GLY A 6 10.05 25.12 -5.68
CA GLY A 6 9.67 23.88 -6.35
C GLY A 6 10.66 22.75 -6.06
N PHE A 7 10.89 21.91 -7.07
CA PHE A 7 11.87 20.82 -7.01
C PHE A 7 13.25 21.19 -6.38
N PRO A 8 13.81 22.41 -6.61
CA PRO A 8 15.08 22.80 -6.01
C PRO A 8 15.11 22.79 -4.48
N GLY A 9 14.05 23.20 -3.78
CA GLY A 9 14.09 23.18 -2.31
C GLY A 9 13.78 21.83 -1.70
N LEU A 10 13.06 20.97 -2.42
CA LEU A 10 12.95 19.55 -2.05
C LEU A 10 14.35 18.91 -1.98
N ILE A 11 15.22 19.22 -2.94
CA ILE A 11 16.62 18.73 -2.96
C ILE A 11 17.38 19.22 -1.72
N VAL A 12 17.23 20.50 -1.33
CA VAL A 12 17.90 21.04 -0.14
C VAL A 12 17.45 20.31 1.13
N ILE A 13 16.15 20.08 1.29
CA ILE A 13 15.61 19.32 2.43
C ILE A 13 16.12 17.87 2.41
N LEU A 14 16.15 17.24 1.23
CA LEU A 14 16.73 15.91 1.05
C LEU A 14 18.19 15.86 1.46
N LEU A 15 19.01 16.83 1.05
CA LEU A 15 20.41 16.91 1.45
C LEU A 15 20.57 17.01 2.97
N LEU A 16 19.78 17.87 3.62
CA LEU A 16 19.80 17.97 5.09
C LEU A 16 19.38 16.65 5.76
N ALA A 17 18.33 16.01 5.26
CA ALA A 17 17.91 14.71 5.74
C ALA A 17 18.99 13.63 5.52
N LEU A 18 19.68 13.66 4.38
CA LEU A 18 20.79 12.75 4.09
C LEU A 18 22.00 13.00 4.99
N VAL A 19 22.25 14.23 5.44
CA VAL A 19 23.32 14.53 6.40
C VAL A 19 22.97 13.97 7.80
N VAL A 20 21.73 14.14 8.24
CA VAL A 20 21.28 13.67 9.56
C VAL A 20 21.11 12.16 9.62
N PHE A 21 20.45 11.57 8.61
CA PHE A 21 20.12 10.15 8.59
C PHE A 21 21.12 9.31 7.79
N GLY A 22 21.85 9.89 6.84
CA GLY A 22 22.75 9.17 5.93
C GLY A 22 22.06 8.66 4.65
N PRO A 23 22.77 8.63 3.51
CA PRO A 23 22.19 8.22 2.22
C PRO A 23 21.80 6.75 2.14
N ASN A 24 22.35 5.91 3.00
CA ASN A 24 22.04 4.48 3.02
C ASN A 24 20.78 4.16 3.85
N LYS A 25 20.37 5.03 4.80
CA LYS A 25 19.24 4.75 5.69
C LYS A 25 17.89 4.97 5.00
N LEU A 26 17.72 6.05 4.23
CA LEU A 26 16.45 6.32 3.55
C LEU A 26 16.04 5.18 2.58
N PRO A 27 16.93 4.63 1.73
CA PRO A 27 16.60 3.48 0.90
C PRO A 27 16.33 2.20 1.69
N GLN A 28 17.05 1.96 2.79
CA GLN A 28 16.80 0.80 3.65
C GLN A 28 15.41 0.85 4.29
N ILE A 29 15.02 2.00 4.84
CA ILE A 29 13.69 2.21 5.42
C ILE A 29 12.61 2.07 4.33
N GLY A 30 12.83 2.70 3.16
CA GLY A 30 11.91 2.58 2.03
C GLY A 30 11.73 1.14 1.54
N ARG A 31 12.80 0.33 1.51
CA ARG A 31 12.71 -1.10 1.19
C ARG A 31 11.93 -1.88 2.24
N ALA A 32 12.21 -1.66 3.52
CA ALA A 32 11.50 -2.34 4.61
C ALA A 32 9.99 -2.01 4.57
N VAL A 33 9.64 -0.72 4.52
CA VAL A 33 8.25 -0.26 4.44
C VAL A 33 7.59 -0.74 3.15
N GLY A 34 8.30 -0.70 2.03
CA GLY A 34 7.79 -1.15 0.73
C GLY A 34 7.47 -2.64 0.72
N THR A 35 8.33 -3.48 1.31
CA THR A 35 8.07 -4.91 1.47
C THR A 35 6.86 -5.14 2.36
N SER A 36 6.78 -4.49 3.53
CA SER A 36 5.63 -4.61 4.43
C SER A 36 4.33 -4.17 3.76
N LEU A 37 4.34 -3.06 3.01
CA LEU A 37 3.16 -2.57 2.30
C LEU A 37 2.74 -3.52 1.18
N ARG A 38 3.70 -4.14 0.48
CA ARG A 38 3.43 -5.15 -0.54
C ARG A 38 2.77 -6.38 0.07
N GLU A 39 3.33 -6.92 1.14
CA GLU A 39 2.77 -8.09 1.85
C GLU A 39 1.38 -7.78 2.41
N PHE A 40 1.19 -6.59 3.00
CA PHE A 40 -0.11 -6.15 3.49
C PHE A 40 -1.16 -6.07 2.36
N LYS A 41 -0.78 -5.50 1.21
CA LYS A 41 -1.65 -5.41 0.04
C LYS A 41 -2.00 -6.80 -0.51
N ASP A 42 -1.03 -7.70 -0.60
CA ASP A 42 -1.23 -9.05 -1.10
C ASP A 42 -2.14 -9.86 -0.15
N ALA A 43 -1.96 -9.74 1.17
CA ALA A 43 -2.83 -10.36 2.18
C ALA A 43 -4.26 -9.80 2.14
N THR A 44 -4.40 -8.47 2.04
CA THR A 44 -5.72 -7.82 1.93
C THR A 44 -6.47 -8.26 0.68
N LYS A 45 -5.75 -8.45 -0.43
CA LYS A 45 -6.32 -8.91 -1.70
C LYS A 45 -6.86 -10.35 -1.56
N GLY A 46 -6.10 -11.26 -0.97
CA GLY A 46 -6.54 -12.64 -0.74
C GLY A 46 -7.83 -12.72 0.08
N ILE A 47 -7.89 -11.98 1.19
CA ILE A 47 -9.09 -11.91 2.05
C ILE A 47 -10.30 -11.36 1.27
N THR A 48 -10.08 -10.34 0.45
CA THR A 48 -11.16 -9.73 -0.35
C THR A 48 -11.69 -10.71 -1.40
N GLU A 49 -10.83 -11.51 -2.02
CA GLU A 49 -11.22 -12.53 -2.99
C GLU A 49 -11.98 -13.69 -2.33
N GLU A 50 -11.51 -14.20 -1.18
CA GLU A 50 -12.20 -15.24 -0.40
C GLU A 50 -13.60 -14.80 0.02
N ILE A 51 -13.74 -13.59 0.59
CA ILE A 51 -15.05 -13.06 0.98
C ILE A 51 -15.98 -12.92 -0.23
N GLN A 52 -15.46 -12.49 -1.39
CA GLN A 52 -16.28 -12.36 -2.60
C GLN A 52 -16.72 -13.71 -3.17
N GLU A 53 -15.90 -14.75 -3.05
CA GLU A 53 -16.26 -16.11 -3.47
C GLU A 53 -17.31 -16.72 -2.54
N GLU A 54 -17.12 -16.62 -1.22
CA GLU A 54 -18.08 -17.08 -0.21
C GLU A 54 -19.44 -16.39 -0.38
N PHE A 55 -19.46 -15.05 -0.56
CA PHE A 55 -20.70 -14.31 -0.80
C PHE A 55 -21.40 -14.71 -2.11
N LYS A 56 -20.66 -15.08 -3.15
CA LYS A 56 -21.24 -15.54 -4.42
C LYS A 56 -21.86 -16.93 -4.26
N GLU A 57 -21.19 -17.84 -3.57
CA GLU A 57 -21.71 -19.18 -3.30
C GLU A 57 -22.97 -19.15 -2.44
N ASP A 58 -23.01 -18.31 -1.40
CA ASP A 58 -24.19 -18.11 -0.54
C ASP A 58 -25.39 -17.55 -1.32
N VAL A 59 -25.16 -16.58 -2.21
CA VAL A 59 -26.21 -16.00 -3.06
C VAL A 59 -26.71 -17.02 -4.10
N GLU A 60 -25.82 -17.83 -4.66
CA GLU A 60 -26.18 -18.85 -5.64
C GLU A 60 -26.97 -20.01 -5.02
N THR A 61 -26.59 -20.45 -3.82
CA THR A 61 -27.32 -21.48 -3.06
C THR A 61 -28.70 -21.00 -2.61
N ALA A 62 -28.81 -19.78 -2.06
CA ALA A 62 -30.10 -19.19 -1.69
C ALA A 62 -31.06 -19.05 -2.88
N ARG A 63 -30.54 -18.71 -4.07
CA ARG A 63 -31.33 -18.62 -5.31
C ARG A 63 -31.81 -19.98 -5.81
N LYS A 64 -31.01 -21.04 -5.65
CA LYS A 64 -31.38 -22.41 -6.03
C LYS A 64 -32.44 -22.99 -5.11
N GLU A 65 -32.40 -22.68 -3.81
CA GLU A 65 -33.42 -23.11 -2.85
C GLU A 65 -34.78 -22.44 -3.07
N SER A 66 -34.81 -21.16 -3.46
CA SER A 66 -36.07 -20.43 -3.69
C SER A 66 -36.73 -20.72 -5.03
N ALA A 67 -36.06 -21.44 -5.94
CA ALA A 67 -36.60 -21.87 -7.23
C ALA A 67 -37.12 -23.33 -7.24
N LYS A 68 -36.99 -24.05 -6.11
CA LYS A 68 -37.44 -25.43 -5.92
C LYS A 68 -38.73 -25.47 -5.10
#